data_AF-A0A7V9PHX4-F1
#
_entry.id   AF-A0A7V9PHX4-F1
#
_cell.length_a   1.000
_cell.length_b   1.000
_cell.length_c   1.000
_cell.angle_alpha   90.00
_cell.angle_beta   90.00
_cell.angle_gamma   90.00
#
_symmetry.space_group_name_H-M   'P 1'
#
loop_
_entity.id
_entity.type
_entity.pdbx_description
1 polymer ?
#
loop_
_entity_poly.entity_id
_entity_poly.type
_entity_poly.pdbx_seq_one_letter_code
_entity_poly.pdbx_strand_id
1 'polypeptide(L)'
;AAPSGDTASVTIGAPRFAPSLTPRDGPGIDAGTRNASASAAAFDAVLAQHLGQSEAFLTLFRSSVRSGRTERLASATARELLSTNRLLLDSRAGRDLRSRQLLQDLELVLAQITQLRADGDSTDVHLITEGIDEGDVLPRLRIAVPAGI
;
A
#
# COMPACT_ATOMS: atom_id res chain seq x y z
N ALA A 1 41.77 64.31 -13.35
CA ALA A 1 42.10 63.34 -14.40
C ALA A 1 40.88 62.45 -14.65
N ALA A 2 40.30 62.51 -15.84
CA ALA A 2 39.52 61.44 -16.49
C ALA A 2 38.96 62.01 -17.82
N PRO A 3 39.22 61.36 -18.97
CA PRO A 3 38.75 61.81 -20.28
C PRO A 3 37.46 61.12 -20.75
N SER A 4 36.91 61.74 -21.80
CA SER A 4 35.80 61.38 -22.68
C SER A 4 35.77 59.95 -23.24
N GLY A 5 34.58 59.54 -23.70
CA GLY A 5 34.32 58.40 -24.59
C GLY A 5 32.84 57.99 -24.45
N ASP A 6 31.92 58.64 -25.16
CA ASP A 6 31.54 58.48 -26.56
C ASP A 6 31.05 57.08 -26.95
N THR A 7 29.83 57.10 -27.48
CA THR A 7 28.95 56.02 -27.89
C THR A 7 29.35 55.44 -29.25
N ALA A 8 29.25 54.12 -29.46
CA ALA A 8 28.66 53.55 -30.69
C ALA A 8 28.69 52.00 -30.76
N SER A 9 27.54 51.46 -31.17
CA SER A 9 27.32 50.37 -32.13
C SER A 9 27.96 48.99 -31.87
N VAL A 10 27.18 48.00 -31.44
CA VAL A 10 26.38 47.07 -32.29
C VAL A 10 27.24 46.28 -33.28
N THR A 11 27.44 45.00 -32.99
CA THR A 11 27.56 43.96 -34.01
C THR A 11 26.73 42.76 -33.60
N ILE A 12 25.71 42.50 -34.41
CA ILE A 12 24.77 41.40 -34.35
C ILE A 12 25.50 40.14 -34.80
N GLY A 13 25.59 39.14 -33.92
CA GLY A 13 26.06 37.79 -34.23
C GLY A 13 25.06 36.77 -33.70
N ALA A 14 24.09 36.38 -34.53
CA ALA A 14 23.12 35.36 -34.20
C ALA A 14 23.69 33.95 -34.42
N PRO A 15 23.77 33.07 -33.39
CA PRO A 15 23.87 31.65 -33.63
C PRO A 15 22.46 31.10 -33.85
N ARG A 16 22.16 30.85 -35.11
CA ARG A 16 21.04 30.07 -35.63
C ARG A 16 21.30 28.61 -35.27
N PHE A 17 20.86 28.19 -34.09
CA PHE A 17 20.65 26.79 -33.75
C PHE A 17 19.17 26.49 -33.86
N ALA A 18 18.79 25.86 -34.97
CA ALA A 18 17.52 25.18 -35.08
C ALA A 18 17.55 23.94 -34.17
N PRO A 19 16.64 23.77 -33.21
CA PRO A 19 16.32 22.45 -32.73
C PRO A 19 15.45 21.80 -33.81
N SER A 20 16.05 20.98 -34.66
CA SER A 20 15.34 19.97 -35.43
C SER A 20 14.82 18.90 -34.45
N LEU A 21 13.82 19.24 -33.64
CA LEU A 21 13.00 18.27 -32.96
C LEU A 21 11.88 17.91 -33.93
N THR A 22 12.19 17.03 -34.88
CA THR A 22 11.14 16.13 -35.36
C THR A 22 10.86 15.18 -34.19
N PRO A 23 9.67 15.22 -33.55
CA PRO A 23 9.23 14.10 -32.75
C PRO A 23 9.08 12.95 -33.74
N ARG A 24 10.05 12.04 -33.74
CA ARG A 24 9.87 10.75 -34.38
C ARG A 24 8.89 10.00 -33.50
N ASP A 25 7.62 10.06 -33.87
CA ASP A 25 6.56 9.18 -33.38
C ASP A 25 6.98 7.71 -33.63
N GLY A 26 7.77 7.18 -32.70
CA GLY A 26 7.87 5.76 -32.39
C GLY A 26 6.94 5.48 -31.20
N PRO A 27 6.31 4.30 -31.15
CA PRO A 27 5.01 4.16 -30.52
C PRO A 27 5.13 4.30 -28.99
N GLY A 28 4.23 5.07 -28.38
CA GLY A 28 4.18 5.37 -26.93
C GLY A 28 3.96 4.16 -25.99
N ILE A 29 4.28 2.96 -26.44
CA ILE A 29 4.10 1.69 -25.74
C ILE A 29 5.19 1.51 -24.67
N ASP A 30 6.39 2.08 -24.86
CA ASP A 30 7.51 1.91 -23.92
C ASP A 30 7.36 2.75 -22.65
N ALA A 31 6.77 3.95 -22.76
CA ALA A 31 6.51 4.79 -21.59
C ALA A 31 5.31 4.27 -20.78
N GLY A 32 4.23 3.85 -21.48
CA GLY A 32 3.04 3.28 -20.84
C GLY A 32 3.32 1.95 -20.14
N THR A 33 4.10 1.06 -20.76
CA THR A 33 4.47 -0.24 -20.18
C THR A 33 5.38 -0.08 -18.95
N ARG A 34 6.38 0.83 -19.01
CA ARG A 34 7.25 1.13 -17.86
C ARG A 34 6.46 1.72 -16.69
N ASN A 35 5.53 2.64 -16.95
CA ASN A 35 4.70 3.24 -15.91
C ASN A 35 3.74 2.20 -15.28
N ALA A 36 3.14 1.34 -16.10
CA ALA A 36 2.29 0.25 -15.61
C ALA A 36 3.08 -0.74 -14.73
N SER A 37 4.32 -1.09 -15.11
CA SER A 37 5.20 -1.95 -14.32
C SER A 37 5.65 -1.30 -13.01
N ALA A 38 6.03 -0.02 -13.04
CA ALA A 38 6.43 0.70 -11.83
C ALA A 38 5.26 0.86 -10.85
N SER A 39 4.06 1.14 -11.37
CA SER A 39 2.84 1.20 -10.59
C SER A 39 2.51 -0.16 -9.97
N ALA A 40 2.62 -1.26 -10.73
CA ALA A 40 2.43 -2.61 -10.21
C ALA A 40 3.40 -2.94 -9.06
N ALA A 41 4.70 -2.64 -9.21
CA ALA A 41 5.68 -2.86 -8.16
C ALA A 41 5.42 -2.01 -6.89
N ALA A 42 5.00 -0.75 -7.07
CA ALA A 42 4.61 0.10 -5.94
C ALA A 42 3.37 -0.45 -5.22
N PHE A 43 2.39 -0.98 -5.97
CA PHE A 43 1.24 -1.65 -5.38
C PHE A 43 1.62 -2.94 -4.64
N ASP A 44 2.49 -3.76 -5.20
CA ASP A 44 2.96 -4.99 -4.56
C ASP A 44 3.68 -4.70 -3.24
N ALA A 45 4.46 -3.61 -3.18
CA ALA A 45 5.10 -3.15 -1.95
C ALA A 45 4.08 -2.71 -0.88
N VAL A 46 3.05 -1.95 -1.27
CA VAL A 46 1.97 -1.54 -0.34
C VAL A 46 1.19 -2.75 0.16
N LEU A 47 0.90 -3.71 -0.73
CA LEU A 47 0.23 -4.95 -0.36
C LEU A 47 1.08 -5.75 0.64
N ALA A 48 2.35 -5.99 0.35
CA ALA A 48 3.26 -6.70 1.24
C ALA A 48 3.37 -6.01 2.62
N GLN A 49 3.49 -4.69 2.65
CA GLN A 49 3.50 -3.91 3.89
C GLN A 49 2.21 -4.09 4.68
N HIS A 50 1.05 -4.00 4.01
CA HIS A 50 -0.25 -4.15 4.66
C HIS A 50 -0.45 -5.56 5.24
N LEU A 51 -0.06 -6.60 4.51
CA LEU A 51 -0.13 -7.99 4.98
C LEU A 51 0.77 -8.20 6.21
N GLY A 52 2.00 -7.67 6.20
CA GLY A 52 2.91 -7.75 7.35
C GLY A 52 2.39 -6.99 8.58
N GLN A 53 1.83 -5.79 8.39
CA GLN A 53 1.22 -5.03 9.49
C GLN A 53 0.02 -5.77 10.09
N SER A 54 -0.78 -6.42 9.24
CA SER A 54 -1.96 -7.19 9.66
C SER A 54 -1.56 -8.46 10.40
N GLU A 55 -0.55 -9.20 9.94
CA GLU A 55 -0.01 -10.38 10.63
C GLU A 55 0.50 -10.02 12.04
N ALA A 56 1.27 -8.93 12.15
CA ALA A 56 1.79 -8.46 13.43
C ALA A 56 0.65 -8.09 14.40
N PHE A 57 -0.36 -7.37 13.91
CA PHE A 57 -1.54 -7.01 14.69
C PHE A 57 -2.29 -8.25 15.19
N LEU A 58 -2.61 -9.20 14.31
CA LEU A 58 -3.36 -10.41 14.68
C LEU A 58 -2.59 -11.29 15.67
N THR A 59 -1.26 -11.37 15.53
CA THR A 59 -0.39 -12.08 16.48
C THR A 59 -0.46 -11.46 17.88
N LEU A 60 -0.35 -10.13 17.96
CA LEU A 60 -0.43 -9.39 19.22
C LEU A 60 -1.84 -9.46 19.84
N PHE A 61 -2.87 -9.38 19.00
CA PHE A 61 -4.26 -9.51 19.42
C PHE A 61 -4.50 -10.88 20.07
N ARG A 62 -4.10 -11.98 19.41
CA ARG A 62 -4.23 -13.35 19.96
C ARG A 62 -3.54 -13.52 21.32
N SER A 63 -2.33 -12.94 21.46
CA SER A 63 -1.58 -12.95 22.73
C SER A 63 -2.30 -12.16 23.83
N SER A 64 -2.92 -11.03 23.47
CA SER A 64 -3.66 -10.17 24.39
C SER A 64 -4.96 -10.83 24.89
N VAL A 65 -5.70 -11.50 24.00
CA VAL A 65 -6.89 -12.29 24.36
C VAL A 65 -6.52 -13.41 25.32
N ARG A 66 -5.46 -14.18 25.03
CA ARG A 66 -5.00 -15.27 25.91
C ARG A 66 -4.59 -14.79 27.30
N SER A 67 -4.14 -13.54 27.42
CA SER A 67 -3.72 -12.92 28.68
C SER A 67 -4.81 -12.08 29.37
N GLY A 68 -6.03 -12.05 28.82
CA GLY A 68 -7.19 -11.33 29.39
C GLY A 68 -7.03 -9.81 29.43
N ARG A 69 -6.27 -9.23 28.48
CA ARG A 69 -5.95 -7.78 28.48
C ARG A 69 -6.86 -6.99 27.54
N THR A 70 -7.19 -5.75 27.94
CA THR A 70 -8.20 -4.85 27.35
C THR A 70 -8.12 -4.67 25.81
N GLU A 71 -9.25 -4.91 25.16
CA GLU A 71 -9.45 -4.94 23.70
C GLU A 71 -9.67 -3.57 23.04
N ARG A 72 -9.89 -2.50 23.81
CA ARG A 72 -10.29 -1.18 23.28
C ARG A 72 -9.34 -0.59 22.23
N LEU A 73 -8.02 -0.78 22.40
CA LEU A 73 -7.04 -0.31 21.42
C LEU A 73 -7.02 -1.19 20.15
N ALA A 74 -7.37 -2.47 20.28
CA ALA A 74 -7.40 -3.39 19.14
C ALA A 74 -8.51 -3.02 18.14
N SER A 75 -9.69 -2.60 18.62
CA SER A 75 -10.79 -2.19 17.73
C SER A 75 -10.44 -0.94 16.91
N ALA A 76 -9.66 -0.01 17.45
CA ALA A 76 -9.22 1.18 16.72
C ALA A 76 -8.23 0.81 15.60
N THR A 77 -7.18 0.03 15.93
CA THR A 77 -6.21 -0.45 14.94
C THR A 77 -6.86 -1.34 13.87
N ALA A 78 -7.81 -2.21 14.26
CA ALA A 78 -8.54 -3.04 13.30
C ALA A 78 -9.36 -2.21 12.31
N ARG A 79 -9.94 -1.06 12.72
CA ARG A 79 -10.67 -0.16 11.81
C ARG A 79 -9.74 0.49 10.78
N GLU A 80 -8.55 0.91 11.20
CA GLU A 80 -7.54 1.48 10.29
C GLU A 80 -7.08 0.45 9.27
N LEU A 81 -6.75 -0.76 9.72
CA LEU A 81 -6.36 -1.86 8.83
C LEU A 81 -7.49 -2.23 7.87
N LEU A 82 -8.73 -2.30 8.34
CA LEU A 82 -9.90 -2.59 7.51
C LEU A 82 -10.12 -1.53 6.42
N SER A 83 -9.90 -0.26 6.74
CA SER A 83 -9.99 0.83 5.76
C SER A 83 -8.96 0.65 4.63
N THR A 84 -7.70 0.36 4.99
CA THR A 84 -6.64 0.11 4.00
C THR A 84 -6.91 -1.15 3.18
N ASN A 85 -7.41 -2.22 3.81
CA ASN A 85 -7.76 -3.47 3.15
C ASN A 85 -8.83 -3.27 2.06
N ARG A 86 -9.86 -2.45 2.33
CA ARG A 86 -10.90 -2.12 1.35
C ARG A 86 -10.36 -1.34 0.16
N LEU A 87 -9.45 -0.39 0.40
CA LEU A 87 -8.76 0.32 -0.69
C LEU A 87 -7.94 -0.66 -1.57
N LEU A 88 -7.30 -1.66 -0.97
CA LEU A 88 -6.56 -2.68 -1.71
C LEU A 88 -7.47 -3.63 -2.50
N LEU A 89 -8.63 -4.01 -1.94
CA LEU A 89 -9.67 -4.79 -2.64
C LEU A 89 -10.26 -4.04 -3.83
N ASP A 90 -10.48 -2.74 -3.69
CA ASP A 90 -10.96 -1.86 -4.76
C ASP A 90 -9.87 -1.55 -5.80
N SER A 91 -8.60 -1.83 -5.48
CA SER A 91 -7.46 -1.63 -6.38
C SER A 91 -7.25 -2.77 -7.37
N ARG A 92 -6.26 -2.62 -8.26
CA ARG A 92 -5.85 -3.66 -9.21
C ARG A 92 -5.39 -4.97 -8.53
N ALA A 93 -4.92 -4.92 -7.27
CA ALA A 93 -4.55 -6.13 -6.51
C ALA A 93 -5.75 -7.05 -6.26
N GLY A 94 -6.96 -6.50 -6.13
CA GLY A 94 -8.20 -7.27 -6.07
C GLY A 94 -8.57 -8.00 -7.37
N ARG A 95 -7.77 -7.88 -8.44
CA ARG A 95 -7.93 -8.63 -9.69
C ARG A 95 -7.17 -9.96 -9.71
N ASP A 96 -6.09 -10.09 -8.94
CA ASP A 96 -5.45 -11.40 -8.75
C ASP A 96 -6.30 -12.24 -7.80
N LEU A 97 -6.69 -13.44 -8.23
CA LEU A 97 -7.63 -14.27 -7.49
C LEU A 97 -7.10 -14.65 -6.10
N ARG A 98 -5.80 -14.93 -5.98
CA ARG A 98 -5.19 -15.34 -4.71
C ARG A 98 -5.14 -14.15 -3.75
N SER A 99 -4.61 -13.02 -4.20
CA SER A 99 -4.53 -11.80 -3.38
C SER A 99 -5.92 -11.31 -2.96
N ARG A 100 -6.90 -11.35 -3.86
CA ARG A 100 -8.29 -11.00 -3.56
C ARG A 100 -8.88 -11.88 -2.48
N GLN A 101 -8.73 -13.20 -2.58
CA GLN A 101 -9.25 -14.13 -1.58
C GLN A 101 -8.66 -13.86 -0.20
N LEU A 102 -7.34 -13.65 -0.13
CA LEU A 102 -6.67 -13.35 1.13
C LEU A 102 -7.14 -12.03 1.75
N LEU A 103 -7.28 -10.97 0.94
CA LEU A 103 -7.79 -9.68 1.42
C LEU A 103 -9.26 -9.77 1.88
N GLN A 104 -10.07 -10.64 1.29
CA GLN A 104 -11.46 -10.89 1.74
C GLN A 104 -11.48 -11.64 3.07
N ASP A 105 -10.67 -12.69 3.20
CA ASP A 105 -10.53 -13.44 4.45
C ASP A 105 -10.05 -12.50 5.58
N LEU A 106 -9.08 -11.63 5.27
CA LEU A 106 -8.59 -10.61 6.19
C LEU A 106 -9.66 -9.55 6.52
N GLU A 107 -10.47 -9.13 5.54
CA GLU A 107 -11.58 -8.19 5.77
C GLU A 107 -12.54 -8.71 6.84
N LEU A 108 -12.90 -9.99 6.75
CA LEU A 108 -13.84 -10.63 7.65
C LEU A 108 -13.30 -10.65 9.09
N VAL A 109 -12.04 -11.06 9.27
CA VAL A 109 -11.39 -11.08 10.59
C VAL A 109 -11.30 -9.68 11.19
N LEU A 110 -10.84 -8.69 10.40
CA LEU A 110 -10.72 -7.32 10.88
C LEU A 110 -12.09 -6.75 11.26
N ALA A 111 -13.12 -6.99 10.44
CA ALA A 111 -14.49 -6.54 10.71
C ALA A 111 -15.05 -7.15 12.00
N GLN A 112 -14.77 -8.41 12.30
CA GLN A 112 -15.12 -9.04 13.58
C GLN A 112 -14.42 -8.35 14.75
N ILE A 113 -13.11 -8.10 14.64
CA ILE A 113 -12.34 -7.41 15.69
C ILE A 113 -12.84 -5.97 15.92
N THR A 114 -13.29 -5.27 14.87
CA THR A 114 -13.86 -3.92 15.03
C THR A 114 -15.17 -3.87 15.83
N GLN A 115 -15.88 -5.00 15.89
CA GLN A 115 -17.17 -5.16 16.56
C GLN A 115 -17.02 -5.65 18.01
N LEU A 116 -15.82 -6.09 18.42
CA LEU A 116 -15.53 -6.40 19.81
C LEU A 116 -15.85 -5.18 20.68
N ARG A 117 -16.85 -5.34 21.55
CA ARG A 117 -17.20 -4.36 22.56
C ARG A 117 -16.23 -4.53 23.72
N ALA A 118 -15.86 -3.44 24.38
CA ALA A 118 -15.02 -3.47 25.59
C ALA A 118 -15.63 -4.31 26.75
N ASP A 119 -16.94 -4.56 26.68
CA ASP A 119 -17.73 -5.36 27.62
C ASP A 119 -18.27 -6.65 26.97
N GLY A 120 -17.70 -7.08 25.84
CA GLY A 120 -18.11 -8.27 25.11
C GLY A 120 -17.90 -9.55 25.92
N ASP A 121 -18.82 -10.50 25.80
CA ASP A 121 -18.73 -11.78 26.49
C ASP A 121 -17.46 -12.51 26.04
N SER A 122 -16.65 -12.97 27.00
CA SER A 122 -15.34 -13.63 26.75
C SER A 122 -15.42 -14.81 25.77
N THR A 123 -16.61 -15.40 25.65
CA THR A 123 -16.97 -16.47 24.71
C THR A 123 -16.90 -16.00 23.25
N ASP A 124 -17.43 -14.82 22.91
CA ASP A 124 -17.42 -14.30 21.54
C ASP A 124 -15.99 -14.00 21.08
N VAL A 125 -15.16 -13.49 22.00
CA VAL A 125 -13.73 -13.22 21.75
C VAL A 125 -12.95 -14.53 21.52
N HIS A 126 -13.31 -15.59 22.24
CA HIS A 126 -12.71 -16.91 22.06
C HIS A 126 -13.05 -17.52 20.70
N LEU A 127 -14.31 -17.42 20.27
CA LEU A 127 -14.77 -17.92 18.97
C LEU A 127 -14.15 -17.17 17.78
N ILE A 128 -13.95 -15.84 17.91
CA ILE A 128 -13.20 -15.06 16.89
C ILE A 128 -11.74 -15.52 16.84
N THR A 129 -11.13 -15.79 18.00
CA THR A 129 -9.75 -16.28 18.06
C THR A 129 -9.62 -17.68 17.46
N GLU A 130 -10.59 -18.56 17.73
CA GLU A 130 -10.67 -19.89 17.13
C GLU A 130 -10.85 -19.81 15.61
N GLY A 131 -11.69 -18.89 15.11
CA GLY A 131 -11.85 -18.64 13.68
C GLY A 131 -10.60 -18.08 12.98
N ILE A 132 -9.75 -17.34 13.70
CA ILE A 132 -8.43 -16.91 13.18
C ILE A 132 -7.48 -18.10 13.05
N ASP A 133 -7.50 -19.03 14.01
CA ASP A 133 -6.66 -20.23 13.99
C ASP A 133 -7.20 -21.31 13.00
N GLU A 134 -8.51 -21.52 12.90
CA GLU A 134 -9.17 -22.47 11.96
C GLU A 134 -9.22 -21.94 10.52
N GLY A 135 -9.37 -20.63 10.35
CA GLY A 135 -9.43 -19.98 9.04
C GLY A 135 -8.10 -19.99 8.29
N ASP A 136 -7.02 -20.45 8.92
CA ASP A 136 -5.68 -20.55 8.34
C ASP A 136 -5.17 -19.19 7.79
N VAL A 137 -5.70 -18.08 8.33
CA VAL A 137 -5.42 -16.72 7.85
C VAL A 137 -3.97 -16.37 8.13
N LEU A 138 -3.47 -16.65 9.34
CA LEU A 138 -2.07 -16.38 9.70
C LEU A 138 -1.07 -17.19 8.84
N PRO A 139 -1.25 -18.51 8.63
CA PRO A 139 -0.39 -19.26 7.71
C PRO A 139 -0.45 -18.75 6.27
N ARG A 140 -1.63 -18.38 5.75
CA ARG A 140 -1.76 -17.80 4.40
C ARG A 140 -1.12 -16.42 4.29
N LEU A 141 -1.25 -15.56 5.30
CA LEU A 141 -0.55 -14.28 5.38
C LEU A 141 0.96 -14.50 5.30
N ARG A 142 1.50 -15.47 6.06
CA ARG A 142 2.94 -15.76 6.07
C ARG A 142 3.47 -16.31 4.74
N ILE A 143 2.64 -16.98 3.95
CA ILE A 143 2.98 -17.45 2.60
C ILE A 143 2.85 -16.31 1.57
N ALA A 144 1.91 -15.38 1.78
CA ALA A 144 1.59 -14.32 0.85
C ALA A 144 2.43 -13.06 1.05
N VAL A 145 2.94 -12.80 2.25
CA VAL A 145 4.05 -11.88 2.47
C VAL A 145 5.24 -12.49 1.73
N PRO A 146 5.71 -11.90 0.61
CA PRO A 146 6.97 -12.33 0.04
C PRO A 146 7.98 -12.11 1.16
N ALA A 147 8.68 -13.17 1.57
CA ALA A 147 9.81 -13.03 2.50
C ALA A 147 10.68 -11.91 1.94
N GLY A 148 10.70 -10.77 2.64
CA GLY A 148 11.29 -9.55 2.12
C GLY A 148 12.70 -9.82 1.62
N ILE A 149 12.94 -9.48 0.36
CA ILE A 149 14.25 -9.13 -0.16
C ILE A 149 14.33 -7.61 -0.16
#